data_AF-A0A523SA03-F1
#
_entry.id   AF-A0A523SA03-F1
#
_cell.length_a   1.000
_cell.length_b   1.000
_cell.length_c   1.000
_cell.angle_alpha   90.00
_cell.angle_beta   90.00
_cell.angle_gamma   90.00
#
_symmetry.space_group_name_H-M   'P 1'
#
loop_
_entity.id
_entity.type
_entity.pdbx_description
1 polymer ?
#
loop_
_entity_poly.entity_id
_entity_poly.type
_entity_poly.pdbx_seq_one_letter_code
_entity_poly.pdbx_strand_id
1 'polypeptide(L)'
;GAAVRVDDVPCDFVLFAAVNVEDLPSILPPLRSRIRGYGYEIMLSSWMKKNTENLDSLVRFIAQTVVEDGRVPHLTVDAVHSVLETAEKIAFRLDGQRDALTLRLRELGGLVRIAGDLAVHEGHDAVYGEQVERAKEVTRGFDANSIHGPYMKQTEKPHESYGDYFF
;
A
#
# COMPACT_ATOMS: atom_id res chain seq x y z
N GLY A 1 -16.45 32.33 -32.18
CA GLY A 1 -15.59 31.29 -32.74
C GLY A 1 -16.44 30.08 -33.04
N ALA A 2 -16.28 29.46 -34.20
CA ALA A 2 -17.04 28.25 -34.55
C ALA A 2 -16.54 27.08 -33.69
N ALA A 3 -17.47 26.35 -33.06
CA ALA A 3 -17.14 25.09 -32.41
C ALA A 3 -16.92 24.02 -33.49
N VAL A 4 -15.72 23.46 -33.53
CA VAL A 4 -15.38 22.35 -34.44
C VAL A 4 -15.47 21.06 -33.66
N ARG A 5 -16.24 20.10 -34.17
CA ARG A 5 -16.36 18.74 -33.64
C ARG A 5 -15.67 17.78 -34.60
N VAL A 6 -14.87 16.87 -34.05
CA VAL A 6 -14.23 15.77 -34.78
C VAL A 6 -14.82 14.48 -34.25
N ASP A 7 -15.33 13.64 -35.15
CA ASP A 7 -15.90 12.34 -34.83
C ASP A 7 -14.88 11.22 -35.07
N ASP A 8 -15.14 10.03 -34.51
CA ASP A 8 -14.37 8.80 -34.72
C ASP A 8 -12.88 8.85 -34.37
N VAL A 9 -12.53 9.59 -33.31
CA VAL A 9 -11.17 9.53 -32.75
C VAL A 9 -10.94 8.12 -32.18
N PRO A 10 -9.91 7.38 -32.64
CA PRO A 10 -9.61 6.05 -32.13
C PRO A 10 -9.26 6.09 -30.64
N CYS A 11 -9.96 5.28 -29.85
CA CYS A 11 -9.80 5.18 -28.39
C CYS A 11 -9.77 3.69 -27.98
N ASP A 12 -8.97 2.89 -28.66
CA ASP A 12 -8.79 1.47 -28.33
C ASP A 12 -7.74 1.32 -27.21
N PHE A 13 -8.22 1.22 -25.97
CA PHE A 13 -7.38 1.08 -24.79
C PHE A 13 -7.94 0.03 -23.82
N VAL A 14 -7.05 -0.53 -23.00
CA VAL A 14 -7.43 -1.36 -21.85
C VAL A 14 -7.67 -0.44 -20.66
N LEU A 15 -8.89 -0.47 -20.11
CA LEU A 15 -9.25 0.32 -18.93
C LEU A 15 -8.76 -0.37 -17.65
N PHE A 16 -7.82 0.26 -16.95
CA PHE A 16 -7.46 -0.06 -15.57
C PHE A 16 -8.10 0.98 -14.65
N ALA A 17 -9.11 0.56 -13.89
CA ALA A 17 -9.84 1.42 -12.95
C ALA A 17 -9.62 0.92 -11.51
N ALA A 18 -9.53 1.86 -10.57
CA ALA A 18 -9.43 1.57 -9.14
C ALA A 18 -10.51 2.35 -8.39
N VAL A 19 -11.04 1.77 -7.32
CA VAL A 19 -12.08 2.37 -6.48
C VAL A 19 -11.92 1.83 -5.06
N ASN A 20 -12.18 2.66 -4.06
CA ASN A 20 -12.32 2.17 -2.69
C ASN A 20 -13.68 1.46 -2.54
N VAL A 21 -13.78 0.55 -1.57
CA VAL A 21 -14.98 -0.29 -1.41
C VAL A 21 -16.21 0.57 -1.07
N GLU A 22 -16.01 1.60 -0.27
CA GLU A 22 -17.02 2.59 0.12
C GLU A 22 -17.58 3.38 -1.06
N ASP A 23 -16.79 3.58 -2.11
CA ASP A 23 -17.15 4.37 -3.29
C ASP A 23 -17.74 3.51 -4.41
N LEU A 24 -17.74 2.19 -4.27
CA LEU A 24 -18.28 1.25 -5.25
C LEU A 24 -19.74 1.56 -5.68
N PRO A 25 -20.65 2.05 -4.80
CA PRO A 25 -22.00 2.46 -5.20
C PRO A 25 -22.03 3.70 -6.10
N SER A 26 -20.97 4.51 -6.14
CA SER A 26 -20.92 5.74 -6.93
C SER A 26 -20.60 5.50 -8.41
N ILE A 27 -20.12 4.30 -8.75
CA ILE A 27 -19.82 3.94 -10.14
C ILE A 27 -21.11 3.91 -10.95
N LEU A 28 -21.08 4.57 -12.12
CA LEU A 28 -22.16 4.54 -13.10
C LEU A 28 -22.57 3.08 -13.39
N PRO A 29 -23.84 2.67 -13.13
CA PRO A 29 -24.27 1.29 -13.31
C PRO A 29 -23.97 0.68 -14.69
N PRO A 30 -24.11 1.42 -15.82
CA PRO A 30 -23.75 0.90 -17.14
C PRO A 30 -22.26 0.55 -17.29
N LEU A 31 -21.38 1.38 -16.73
CA LEU A 31 -19.93 1.16 -16.77
C LEU A 31 -19.55 -0.09 -15.97
N ARG A 32 -20.08 -0.21 -14.74
CA ARG A 32 -19.83 -1.37 -13.89
C ARG A 32 -20.36 -2.66 -14.50
N SER A 33 -21.55 -2.61 -15.12
CA SER A 33 -22.10 -3.75 -15.85
C SER A 33 -21.18 -4.20 -16.99
N ARG A 34 -20.55 -3.26 -17.72
CA ARG A 34 -19.58 -3.58 -18.77
C ARG A 34 -18.30 -4.21 -18.21
N ILE A 35 -17.76 -3.68 -17.11
CA ILE A 35 -16.58 -4.26 -16.44
C ILE A 35 -16.87 -5.68 -15.97
N ARG A 36 -18.02 -5.92 -15.35
CA ARG A 36 -18.43 -7.25 -14.86
C ARG A 36 -18.69 -8.26 -15.98
N GLY A 37 -19.27 -7.81 -17.09
CA GLY A 37 -19.62 -8.70 -18.21
C GLY A 37 -18.44 -9.05 -19.10
N TYR A 38 -17.40 -8.21 -19.15
CA TYR A 38 -16.34 -8.30 -20.16
C TYR A 38 -14.92 -8.11 -19.60
N GLY A 39 -14.77 -8.03 -18.28
CA GLY A 39 -13.51 -7.79 -17.60
C GLY A 39 -13.45 -8.47 -16.25
N TYR A 40 -12.61 -7.93 -15.36
CA TYR A 40 -12.31 -8.50 -14.05
C TYR A 40 -12.49 -7.46 -12.94
N GLU A 41 -13.08 -7.86 -11.82
CA GLU A 41 -13.08 -7.10 -10.56
C GLU A 41 -12.14 -7.83 -9.60
N ILE A 42 -11.13 -7.12 -9.06
CA ILE A 42 -10.15 -7.68 -8.12
C ILE A 42 -10.26 -6.90 -6.81
N MET A 43 -10.47 -7.62 -5.70
CA MET A 43 -10.39 -7.05 -4.36
C MET A 43 -8.96 -7.20 -3.84
N LEU A 44 -8.28 -6.09 -3.60
CA LEU A 44 -6.91 -6.12 -3.09
C LEU A 44 -6.89 -6.43 -1.59
N SER A 45 -6.04 -7.37 -1.21
CA SER A 45 -5.79 -7.70 0.20
C SER A 45 -5.07 -6.56 0.92
N SER A 46 -5.45 -6.27 2.16
CA SER A 46 -4.78 -5.27 3.01
C SER A 46 -3.61 -5.82 3.83
N TRP A 47 -3.50 -7.15 3.93
CA TRP A 47 -2.47 -7.87 4.68
C TRP A 47 -2.14 -9.21 4.01
N MET A 48 -1.01 -9.80 4.39
CA MET A 48 -0.58 -11.13 4.00
C MET A 48 -0.04 -11.90 5.20
N LYS A 49 -0.06 -13.24 5.16
CA LYS A 49 0.43 -14.06 6.27
C LYS A 49 1.94 -13.86 6.48
N LYS A 50 2.40 -13.86 7.72
CA LYS A 50 3.83 -13.87 8.04
C LYS A 50 4.41 -15.27 7.79
N ASN A 51 5.13 -15.42 6.68
CA ASN A 51 5.92 -16.58 6.33
C ASN A 51 7.23 -16.11 5.68
N THR A 52 8.17 -17.03 5.44
CA THR A 52 9.49 -16.69 4.89
C THR A 52 9.40 -16.00 3.52
N GLU A 53 8.54 -16.49 2.63
CA GLU A 53 8.35 -15.93 1.28
C GLU A 53 7.85 -14.47 1.29
N ASN A 54 6.88 -14.18 2.17
CA ASN A 54 6.31 -12.85 2.32
C ASN A 54 7.27 -11.89 3.02
N LEU A 55 8.07 -12.39 3.95
CA LEU A 55 9.16 -11.63 4.56
C LEU A 55 10.21 -11.26 3.50
N ASP A 56 10.66 -12.24 2.69
CA ASP A 56 11.61 -12.01 1.61
C ASP A 56 11.07 -11.01 0.58
N SER A 57 9.76 -11.08 0.31
CA SER A 57 9.07 -10.13 -0.57
C SER A 57 9.04 -8.71 0.01
N LEU A 58 8.84 -8.54 1.32
CA LEU A 58 8.94 -7.22 1.96
C LEU A 58 10.38 -6.70 2.00
N VAL A 59 11.37 -7.57 2.24
CA VAL A 59 12.79 -7.17 2.17
C VAL A 59 13.13 -6.69 0.76
N ARG A 60 12.63 -7.39 -0.28
CA ARG A 60 12.76 -6.94 -1.67
C ARG A 60 12.07 -5.61 -1.90
N PHE A 61 10.86 -5.42 -1.39
CA PHE A 61 10.14 -4.14 -1.47
C PHE A 61 10.94 -2.99 -0.84
N ILE A 62 11.55 -3.21 0.32
CA ILE A 62 12.41 -2.20 0.98
C ILE A 62 13.59 -1.84 0.07
N ALA A 63 14.28 -2.84 -0.49
CA ALA A 63 15.40 -2.62 -1.40
C ALA A 63 14.97 -1.87 -2.67
N GLN A 64 13.84 -2.25 -3.27
CA GLN A 64 13.26 -1.57 -4.43
C GLN A 64 12.92 -0.12 -4.11
N THR A 65 12.31 0.14 -2.94
CA THR A 65 11.96 1.49 -2.50
C THR A 65 13.18 2.40 -2.42
N VAL A 66 14.30 1.89 -1.90
CA VAL A 66 15.58 2.62 -1.84
C VAL A 66 16.14 2.88 -3.25
N VAL A 67 16.14 1.87 -4.12
CA VAL A 67 16.64 1.99 -5.49
C VAL A 67 15.82 2.96 -6.33
N GLU A 68 14.49 2.92 -6.21
CA GLU A 68 13.57 3.82 -6.92
C GLU A 68 13.67 5.26 -6.42
N ASP A 69 13.91 5.46 -5.12
CA ASP A 69 14.13 6.79 -4.55
C ASP A 69 15.46 7.40 -5.02
N GLY A 70 16.53 6.58 -5.02
CA GLY A 70 17.84 6.93 -5.57
C GLY A 70 18.66 7.94 -4.75
N ARG A 71 18.13 8.45 -3.64
CA ARG A 71 18.81 9.43 -2.78
C ARG A 71 19.13 8.89 -1.39
N VAL A 72 18.27 8.01 -0.86
CA VAL A 72 18.46 7.40 0.45
C VAL A 72 19.45 6.22 0.40
N PRO A 73 20.27 6.01 1.46
CA PRO A 73 21.17 4.87 1.50
C PRO A 73 20.43 3.56 1.81
N HIS A 74 21.10 2.43 1.61
CA HIS A 74 20.55 1.12 1.97
C HIS A 74 20.38 0.96 3.48
N LEU A 75 19.43 0.09 3.86
CA LEU A 75 19.14 -0.23 5.26
C LEU A 75 20.08 -1.33 5.77
N THR A 76 20.50 -1.21 7.03
CA THR A 76 21.14 -2.33 7.73
C THR A 76 20.12 -3.41 8.08
N VAL A 77 20.61 -4.60 8.44
CA VAL A 77 19.76 -5.73 8.83
C VAL A 77 18.84 -5.36 10.00
N ASP A 78 19.35 -4.64 11.00
CA ASP A 78 18.56 -4.17 12.15
C ASP A 78 17.47 -3.17 11.75
N ALA A 79 17.77 -2.27 10.81
CA ALA A 79 16.78 -1.34 10.27
C ALA A 79 15.68 -2.08 9.51
N VAL A 80 16.04 -3.07 8.68
CA VAL A 80 15.07 -3.92 7.98
C VAL A 80 14.17 -4.66 8.97
N HIS A 81 14.72 -5.26 10.03
CA HIS A 81 13.92 -5.89 11.09
C HIS A 81 12.95 -4.91 11.74
N SER A 82 13.39 -3.69 12.04
CA SER A 82 12.54 -2.64 12.61
C SER A 82 11.38 -2.23 11.69
N VAL A 83 11.60 -2.22 10.37
CA VAL A 83 10.55 -2.00 9.36
C VAL A 83 9.57 -3.17 9.32
N LEU A 84 10.05 -4.41 9.31
CA LEU A 84 9.20 -5.61 9.30
C LEU A 84 8.31 -5.71 10.54
N GLU A 85 8.85 -5.43 11.73
CA GLU A 85 8.05 -5.32 12.95
C GLU A 85 6.95 -4.26 12.85
N THR A 86 7.24 -3.18 12.12
CA THR A 86 6.26 -2.11 11.91
C THR A 86 5.15 -2.56 10.96
N ALA A 87 5.50 -3.31 9.91
CA ALA A 87 4.53 -3.92 9.02
C ALA A 87 3.57 -4.87 9.77
N GLU A 88 4.09 -5.65 10.74
CA GLU A 88 3.27 -6.49 11.62
C GLU A 88 2.37 -5.67 12.54
N LYS A 89 2.91 -4.60 13.15
CA LYS A 89 2.15 -3.70 14.01
C LYS A 89 1.01 -3.01 13.25
N ILE A 90 1.21 -2.63 11.99
CA ILE A 90 0.18 -2.03 11.14
C ILE A 90 -0.92 -3.04 10.83
N ALA A 91 -0.56 -4.26 10.41
CA ALA A 91 -1.54 -5.33 10.14
C ALA A 91 -2.40 -5.65 11.36
N PHE A 92 -1.78 -5.70 12.55
CA PHE A 92 -2.52 -5.92 13.79
C PHE A 92 -3.42 -4.73 14.16
N ARG A 93 -2.92 -3.49 14.06
CA ARG A 93 -3.65 -2.30 14.49
C ARG A 93 -4.84 -1.96 13.58
N LEU A 94 -4.65 -2.06 12.27
CA LEU A 94 -5.66 -1.64 11.28
C LEU A 94 -6.59 -2.78 10.88
N ASP A 95 -6.05 -3.99 10.71
CA ASP A 95 -6.78 -5.14 10.16
C ASP A 95 -7.06 -6.22 11.24
N GLY A 96 -6.59 -6.03 12.48
CA GLY A 96 -6.79 -6.97 13.58
C GLY A 96 -6.02 -8.28 13.47
N GLN A 97 -5.12 -8.39 12.49
CA GLN A 97 -4.46 -9.65 12.13
C GLN A 97 -3.17 -9.87 12.92
N ARG A 98 -3.05 -11.07 13.51
CA ARG A 98 -1.81 -11.56 14.14
C ARG A 98 -1.06 -12.42 13.15
N ASP A 99 0.25 -12.54 13.32
CA ASP A 99 1.13 -13.31 12.42
C ASP A 99 0.93 -12.92 10.95
N ALA A 100 0.78 -11.62 10.71
CA ALA A 100 0.49 -11.02 9.42
C ALA A 100 1.35 -9.78 9.19
N LEU A 101 1.54 -9.45 7.91
CA LEU A 101 2.30 -8.30 7.41
C LEU A 101 1.35 -7.43 6.60
N THR A 102 1.45 -6.10 6.76
CA THR A 102 0.58 -5.19 6.00
C THR A 102 0.97 -5.15 4.52
N LEU A 103 -0.04 -5.00 3.65
CA LEU A 103 0.11 -4.69 2.23
C LEU A 103 -0.15 -3.20 1.94
N ARG A 104 -0.24 -2.35 2.97
CA ARG A 104 -0.28 -0.89 2.83
C ARG A 104 1.12 -0.35 2.53
N LEU A 105 1.68 -0.80 1.41
CA LEU A 105 3.08 -0.57 1.02
C LEU A 105 3.40 0.91 0.83
N ARG A 106 2.41 1.76 0.52
CA ARG A 106 2.62 3.21 0.45
C ARG A 106 3.03 3.80 1.80
N GLU A 107 2.38 3.39 2.88
CA GLU A 107 2.69 3.85 4.25
C GLU A 107 4.07 3.32 4.68
N LEU A 108 4.32 2.04 4.40
CA LEU A 108 5.59 1.39 4.72
C LEU A 108 6.77 2.00 3.93
N GLY A 109 6.56 2.30 2.64
CA GLY A 109 7.55 2.99 1.80
C GLY A 109 7.80 4.43 2.27
N GLY A 110 6.77 5.12 2.76
CA GLY A 110 6.92 6.41 3.41
C GLY A 110 7.84 6.34 4.64
N LEU A 111 7.65 5.34 5.50
CA LEU A 111 8.54 5.09 6.65
C LEU A 111 10.00 4.88 6.22
N VAL A 112 10.22 4.05 5.19
CA VAL A 112 11.57 3.78 4.64
C VAL A 112 12.24 5.06 4.13
N ARG A 113 11.51 5.90 3.38
CA ARG A 113 12.04 7.16 2.84
C ARG A 113 12.36 8.16 3.94
N ILE A 114 11.47 8.34 4.93
CA ILE A 114 11.71 9.24 6.07
C ILE A 114 12.94 8.79 6.87
N ALA A 115 13.08 7.48 7.14
CA ALA A 115 14.26 6.95 7.81
C ALA A 115 15.55 7.18 7.00
N GLY A 116 15.45 7.04 5.67
CA GLY A 116 16.52 7.37 4.74
C GLY A 116 16.92 8.84 4.76
N ASP A 117 15.96 9.75 4.70
CA ASP A 117 16.19 11.19 4.77
C ASP A 117 16.88 11.59 6.08
N LEU A 118 16.48 10.97 7.21
CA LEU A 118 17.13 11.16 8.50
C LEU A 118 18.60 10.70 8.47
N ALA A 119 18.88 9.53 7.88
CA ALA A 119 20.25 9.03 7.74
C ALA A 119 21.13 9.95 6.87
N VAL A 120 20.60 10.44 5.75
CA VAL A 120 21.28 11.41 4.88
C VAL A 120 21.58 12.71 5.63
N HIS A 121 20.59 13.23 6.36
CA HIS A 121 20.76 14.45 7.17
C HIS A 121 21.84 14.30 8.25
N GLU A 122 21.96 13.10 8.83
CA GLU A 122 22.96 12.77 9.85
C GLU A 122 24.34 12.40 9.27
N GLY A 123 24.46 12.27 7.95
CA GLY A 123 25.70 11.91 7.27
C GLY A 123 26.07 10.43 7.41
N HIS A 124 25.08 9.55 7.59
CA HIS A 124 25.29 8.11 7.67
C HIS A 124 25.31 7.46 6.28
N ASP A 125 26.20 6.49 6.09
CA ASP A 125 26.32 5.70 4.84
C ASP A 125 25.22 4.63 4.68
N ALA A 126 24.47 4.37 5.75
CA ALA A 126 23.38 3.40 5.81
C ALA A 126 22.29 3.88 6.78
N VAL A 127 21.07 3.39 6.59
CA VAL A 127 19.98 3.60 7.54
C VAL A 127 20.07 2.55 8.65
N TYR A 128 20.13 3.01 9.90
CA TYR A 128 20.16 2.15 11.08
C TYR A 128 18.80 2.13 11.79
N GLY A 129 18.63 1.20 12.74
CA GLY A 129 17.37 1.04 13.47
C GLY A 129 16.91 2.31 14.18
N GLU A 130 17.83 3.16 14.64
CA GLU A 130 17.50 4.42 15.32
C GLU A 130 16.73 5.40 14.43
N GLN A 131 17.15 5.57 13.16
CA GLN A 131 16.43 6.41 12.21
C GLN A 131 15.05 5.84 11.90
N VAL A 132 14.91 4.51 11.84
CA VAL A 132 13.61 3.86 11.63
C VAL A 132 12.68 4.11 12.82
N GLU A 133 13.15 3.97 14.06
CA GLU A 133 12.32 4.28 15.24
C GLU A 133 11.86 5.74 15.26
N ARG A 134 12.77 6.69 14.98
CA ARG A 134 12.42 8.12 14.87
C ARG A 134 11.43 8.39 13.73
N ALA A 135 11.59 7.72 12.59
CA ALA A 135 10.66 7.83 11.47
C ALA A 135 9.25 7.32 11.83
N LYS A 136 9.12 6.31 12.71
CA LYS A 136 7.81 5.83 13.18
C LYS A 136 7.06 6.89 13.98
N GLU A 137 7.75 7.66 14.81
CA GLU A 137 7.15 8.73 15.61
C GLU A 137 6.58 9.82 14.71
N VAL A 138 7.33 10.20 13.66
CA VAL A 138 6.90 11.18 12.66
C VAL A 138 5.68 10.66 11.88
N THR A 139 5.73 9.42 11.43
CA THR A 139 4.66 8.82 10.59
C THR A 139 3.33 8.70 11.35
N ARG A 140 3.37 8.37 12.65
CA ARG A 140 2.15 8.34 13.49
C ARG A 140 1.42 9.69 13.56
N GLY A 141 2.15 10.80 13.44
CA GLY A 141 1.56 12.15 13.42
C GLY A 141 0.74 12.43 12.16
N PHE A 142 1.07 11.80 11.03
CA PHE A 142 0.34 11.95 9.76
C PHE A 142 -0.92 11.07 9.68
N ASP A 143 -0.86 9.87 10.25
CA ASP A 143 -1.99 8.93 10.28
C ASP A 143 -3.17 9.47 11.11
N ALA A 144 -2.90 10.12 12.25
CA ALA A 144 -3.93 10.70 13.11
C ALA A 144 -4.79 11.76 12.39
N ASN A 145 -4.21 12.51 11.45
CA ASN A 145 -4.93 13.51 10.67
C ASN A 145 -5.62 12.94 9.42
N SER A 146 -5.25 11.73 8.99
CA SER A 146 -5.76 11.11 7.76
C SER A 146 -6.85 10.05 8.02
N ILE A 147 -6.96 9.52 9.25
CA ILE A 147 -7.84 8.38 9.60
C ILE A 147 -9.24 8.81 10.11
N HIS A 148 -9.52 10.11 10.33
CA HIS A 148 -10.84 10.56 10.81
C HIS A 148 -11.86 10.84 9.69
N GLY A 149 -12.24 9.78 8.97
CA GLY A 149 -13.56 9.67 8.32
C GLY A 149 -14.49 8.78 9.16
N PRO A 150 -15.82 9.03 9.23
CA PRO A 150 -16.68 8.37 10.21
C PRO A 150 -16.94 6.89 9.88
N TYR A 151 -16.32 5.99 10.64
CA TYR A 151 -16.55 4.54 10.58
C TYR A 151 -17.90 4.16 11.20
N MET A 152 -18.87 3.75 10.38
CA MET A 152 -20.06 3.02 10.84
C MET A 152 -19.80 1.51 10.80
N LYS A 153 -19.94 0.85 11.96
CA LYS A 153 -19.86 -0.60 12.15
C LYS A 153 -20.99 -1.33 11.41
N GLN A 154 -20.67 -2.32 10.58
CA GLN A 154 -21.61 -3.40 10.25
C GLN A 154 -20.96 -4.79 10.29
N THR A 155 -21.78 -5.74 10.72
CA THR A 155 -21.53 -7.09 11.25
C THR A 155 -21.18 -8.14 10.19
N GLU A 156 -20.24 -9.03 10.54
CA GLU A 156 -19.69 -10.11 9.73
C GLU A 156 -20.68 -11.23 9.36
N LYS A 157 -20.56 -11.76 8.14
CA LYS A 157 -20.84 -13.16 7.82
C LYS A 157 -19.63 -13.76 7.09
N PRO A 158 -19.17 -14.97 7.43
CA PRO A 158 -17.99 -15.57 6.82
C PRO A 158 -18.38 -16.36 5.56
N HIS A 159 -17.62 -16.25 4.47
CA HIS A 159 -17.53 -17.33 3.49
C HIS A 159 -16.17 -17.36 2.77
N GLU A 160 -15.48 -18.46 3.06
CA GLU A 160 -14.63 -19.35 2.25
C GLU A 160 -13.68 -18.80 1.18
N SER A 161 -12.40 -18.93 1.55
CA SER A 161 -11.16 -19.03 0.78
C SER A 161 -11.28 -19.57 -0.65
N TYR A 162 -10.78 -18.80 -1.60
CA TYR A 162 -10.32 -19.31 -2.90
C TYR A 162 -8.95 -18.73 -3.26
N GLY A 163 -7.96 -19.63 -3.29
CA GLY A 163 -6.94 -19.76 -4.34
C GLY A 163 -5.94 -18.63 -4.54
N ASP A 164 -4.66 -18.96 -4.33
CA ASP A 164 -3.50 -18.09 -4.48
C ASP A 164 -3.32 -17.53 -5.90
N TYR A 165 -3.18 -16.20 -5.99
CA TYR A 165 -2.22 -15.55 -6.87
C TYR A 165 -1.57 -14.37 -6.14
N PHE A 166 -0.23 -14.33 -6.17
CA PHE A 166 0.50 -13.07 -6.12
C PHE A 166 0.15 -12.33 -7.42
N PHE A 167 -0.71 -11.31 -7.29
CA PHE A 167 -1.42 -10.52 -8.31
C PHE A 167 -2.73 -11.12 -8.84
#